data_AF-A0A351C2U7-F1
#
_entry.id   AF-A0A351C2U7-F1
#
_cell.length_a   1.000
_cell.length_b   1.000
_cell.length_c   1.000
_cell.angle_alpha   90.00
_cell.angle_beta   90.00
_cell.angle_gamma   90.00
#
_symmetry.space_group_name_H-M   'P 1'
#
loop_
_entity.id
_entity.type
_entity.pdbx_description
1 polymer ?
#
loop_
_entity_poly.entity_id
_entity_poly.type
_entity_poly.pdbx_seq_one_letter_code
_entity_poly.pdbx_strand_id
1 'polypeptide(L)'
;PHGGGGPGMGPIGVAEHLTPFLPSHPVIKTGGDNSISAVSSAPWGSASILIISYAYIKMMGAKGLTDATKLAILNANYIKAKLDGKFKTLYT
;
A
#
# COMPACT_ATOMS: atom_id res chain seq x y z
N PRO A 1 -1.47 11.41 0.47
CA PRO A 1 -1.11 12.18 1.69
C PRO A 1 -2.01 11.72 2.85
N HIS A 2 -1.60 11.91 4.11
CA HIS A 2 -2.40 11.45 5.27
C HIS A 2 -3.73 12.21 5.44
N GLY A 3 -3.75 13.51 5.12
CA GLY A 3 -4.98 14.32 5.09
C GLY A 3 -5.77 14.41 6.41
N GLY A 4 -5.12 14.15 7.56
CA GLY A 4 -5.77 14.21 8.88
C GLY A 4 -6.77 13.07 9.16
N GLY A 5 -6.75 11.99 8.37
CA GLY A 5 -7.69 10.87 8.50
C GLY A 5 -8.16 10.29 7.16
N GLY A 6 -7.64 10.77 6.03
CA GLY A 6 -7.99 10.32 4.69
C GLY A 6 -7.82 11.42 3.65
N PRO A 7 -7.95 11.11 2.34
CA PRO A 7 -8.33 9.81 1.79
C PRO A 7 -7.18 8.79 1.74
N GLY A 8 -7.53 7.50 1.66
CA GLY A 8 -6.61 6.37 1.46
C GLY A 8 -7.07 5.43 0.35
N MET A 9 -6.17 4.55 -0.10
CA MET A 9 -6.45 3.46 -1.03
C MET A 9 -5.75 2.18 -0.54
N GLY A 10 -6.47 1.05 -0.58
CA GLY A 10 -5.95 -0.25 -0.17
C GLY A 10 -6.10 -1.29 -1.30
N PRO A 11 -5.31 -1.20 -2.38
CA PRO A 11 -5.34 -2.21 -3.44
C PRO A 11 -4.84 -3.56 -2.90
N ILE A 12 -5.44 -4.66 -3.38
CA ILE A 12 -5.01 -6.02 -3.07
C ILE A 12 -4.27 -6.63 -4.25
N GLY A 13 -3.14 -7.28 -3.97
CA GLY A 13 -2.51 -8.24 -4.87
C GLY A 13 -2.88 -9.65 -4.40
N VAL A 14 -3.28 -10.51 -5.32
CA VAL A 14 -3.69 -11.89 -5.00
C VAL A 14 -2.89 -12.89 -5.83
N ALA A 15 -2.75 -14.11 -5.31
CA ALA A 15 -2.20 -15.22 -6.09
C ALA A 15 -3.15 -15.56 -7.26
N GLU A 16 -2.62 -16.16 -8.33
CA GLU A 16 -3.35 -16.37 -9.59
C GLU A 16 -4.68 -17.12 -9.41
N HIS A 17 -4.71 -18.17 -8.57
CA HIS A 17 -5.91 -18.95 -8.30
C HIS A 17 -7.04 -18.15 -7.61
N LEU A 18 -6.73 -16.97 -7.06
CA LEU A 18 -7.72 -16.08 -6.45
C LEU A 18 -8.25 -15.02 -7.43
N THR A 19 -7.63 -14.85 -8.59
CA THR A 19 -8.04 -13.85 -9.58
C THR A 19 -9.50 -14.00 -10.04
N PRO A 20 -10.09 -15.22 -10.19
CA PRO A 20 -11.48 -15.36 -10.58
C PRO A 20 -12.46 -14.74 -9.58
N PHE A 21 -12.06 -14.55 -8.32
CA PHE A 21 -12.90 -14.08 -7.23
C PHE A 21 -12.75 -12.59 -6.91
N LEU A 22 -11.91 -11.86 -7.66
CA LEU A 22 -11.74 -10.42 -7.44
C LEU A 22 -13.06 -9.64 -7.61
N PRO A 23 -13.27 -8.52 -6.88
CA PRO A 23 -14.54 -7.79 -6.89
C PRO A 23 -15.00 -7.32 -8.29
N SER A 24 -16.27 -7.52 -8.59
CA SER A 24 -16.95 -6.94 -9.77
C SER A 24 -17.53 -5.56 -9.48
N HIS A 25 -18.10 -4.91 -10.50
CA HIS A 25 -18.84 -3.67 -10.36
C HIS A 25 -20.07 -3.65 -11.30
N PRO A 26 -21.26 -3.20 -10.84
CA PRO A 26 -22.51 -3.35 -11.60
C PRO A 26 -22.61 -2.46 -12.84
N VAL A 27 -21.85 -1.35 -12.88
CA VAL A 27 -21.89 -0.38 -13.99
C VAL A 27 -20.74 -0.57 -14.99
N ILE A 28 -19.57 -1.02 -14.52
CA ILE A 28 -18.35 -1.15 -15.31
C ILE A 28 -17.81 -2.54 -15.05
N LYS A 29 -17.62 -3.35 -16.10
CA LYS A 29 -17.15 -4.73 -15.93
C LYS A 29 -15.75 -4.75 -15.31
N THR A 30 -15.63 -5.37 -14.13
CA THR A 30 -14.39 -5.67 -13.41
C THR A 30 -14.48 -7.07 -12.78
N GLY A 31 -13.42 -7.53 -12.13
CA GLY A 31 -13.40 -8.85 -11.47
C GLY A 31 -13.17 -10.01 -12.44
N GLY A 32 -13.22 -11.23 -11.91
CA GLY A 32 -13.13 -12.47 -12.69
C GLY A 32 -14.48 -13.18 -12.84
N ASP A 33 -14.46 -14.40 -13.40
CA ASP A 33 -15.69 -15.14 -13.73
C ASP A 33 -16.53 -15.54 -12.51
N ASN A 34 -15.91 -15.67 -11.33
CA ASN A 34 -16.55 -15.99 -10.05
C ASN A 34 -16.46 -14.82 -9.06
N SER A 35 -16.50 -13.59 -9.59
CA SER A 35 -16.28 -12.37 -8.81
C SER A 35 -17.21 -12.26 -7.61
N ILE A 36 -16.67 -11.78 -6.49
CA ILE A 36 -17.53 -11.29 -5.41
C ILE A 36 -18.20 -9.96 -5.79
N SER A 37 -19.21 -9.57 -5.03
CA SER A 37 -19.92 -8.29 -5.19
C SER A 37 -18.98 -7.10 -5.02
N ALA A 38 -19.38 -5.96 -5.59
CA ALA A 38 -18.67 -4.69 -5.45
C ALA A 38 -18.50 -4.32 -3.97
N VAL A 39 -17.26 -3.99 -3.59
CA VAL A 39 -16.88 -3.53 -2.23
C VAL A 39 -16.72 -2.01 -2.15
N SER A 40 -16.92 -1.30 -3.26
CA SER A 40 -16.78 0.15 -3.38
C SER A 40 -17.76 0.68 -4.42
N SER A 41 -18.18 1.95 -4.26
CA SER A 41 -19.17 2.60 -5.13
C SER A 41 -18.67 2.92 -6.53
N ALA A 42 -17.36 3.01 -6.72
CA ALA A 42 -16.70 3.18 -8.01
C ALA A 42 -15.76 1.99 -8.27
N PRO A 43 -15.61 1.54 -9.53
CA PRO A 43 -14.89 0.31 -9.88
C PRO A 43 -13.41 0.28 -9.44
N TRP A 44 -12.79 1.45 -9.29
CA TRP A 44 -11.40 1.59 -8.82
C TRP A 44 -11.27 2.53 -7.61
N GLY A 45 -12.36 2.73 -6.86
CA GLY A 45 -12.40 3.63 -5.70
C GLY A 45 -12.00 5.06 -6.06
N SER A 46 -11.16 5.67 -5.21
CA SER A 46 -10.63 7.03 -5.39
C SER A 46 -9.50 7.07 -6.43
N ALA A 47 -9.82 6.80 -7.71
CA ALA A 47 -8.82 6.61 -8.76
C ALA A 47 -7.87 7.80 -8.97
N SER A 48 -8.34 9.03 -8.73
CA SER A 48 -7.54 10.25 -8.94
C SER A 48 -6.28 10.32 -8.06
N ILE A 49 -6.29 9.70 -6.88
CA ILE A 49 -5.12 9.71 -5.98
C ILE A 49 -4.13 8.58 -6.26
N LEU A 50 -4.46 7.60 -7.11
CA LEU A 50 -3.55 6.50 -7.48
C LEU A 50 -2.31 6.99 -8.22
N ILE A 51 -2.41 8.15 -8.89
CA ILE A 51 -1.27 8.75 -9.60
C ILE A 51 -0.13 9.13 -8.66
N ILE A 52 -0.42 9.37 -7.38
CA ILE A 52 0.60 9.70 -6.36
C ILE A 52 1.54 8.51 -6.17
N SER A 53 0.99 7.32 -5.93
CA SER A 53 1.78 6.09 -5.77
C SER A 53 2.48 5.69 -7.08
N TYR A 54 1.81 5.85 -8.21
CA TYR A 54 2.41 5.61 -9.53
C TYR A 54 3.65 6.50 -9.75
N ALA A 55 3.50 7.81 -9.54
CA ALA A 55 4.59 8.77 -9.71
C ALA A 55 5.75 8.46 -8.76
N TYR A 56 5.47 8.15 -7.49
CA TYR A 56 6.51 7.73 -6.53
C TYR A 56 7.29 6.51 -7.02
N ILE A 57 6.60 5.43 -7.42
CA ILE A 57 7.25 4.20 -7.92
C ILE A 57 8.10 4.51 -9.17
N LYS A 58 7.56 5.29 -10.11
CA LYS A 58 8.25 5.63 -11.36
C LYS A 58 9.47 6.53 -11.16
N MET A 59 9.38 7.52 -10.28
CA MET A 59 10.50 8.42 -10.00
C MET A 59 11.60 7.75 -9.19
N MET A 60 11.25 6.90 -8.22
CA MET A 60 12.23 6.21 -7.37
C MET A 60 12.93 5.07 -8.12
N GLY A 61 12.18 4.32 -8.94
CA GLY A 61 12.66 3.10 -9.57
C GLY A 61 13.05 2.01 -8.56
N ALA A 62 13.52 0.87 -9.06
CA ALA A 62 13.85 -0.28 -8.22
C ALA A 62 14.94 0.04 -7.18
N LYS A 63 15.99 0.76 -7.58
CA LYS A 63 17.08 1.16 -6.69
C LYS A 63 16.60 2.13 -5.61
N GLY A 64 15.88 3.20 -5.98
CA GLY A 64 15.39 4.18 -5.02
C GLY A 64 14.41 3.59 -4.02
N LEU A 65 13.51 2.70 -4.47
CA LEU A 65 12.59 1.99 -3.57
C LEU A 65 13.35 1.09 -2.59
N THR A 66 14.36 0.36 -3.07
CA THR A 66 15.22 -0.48 -2.22
C THR A 66 15.97 0.35 -1.19
N ASP A 67 16.56 1.47 -1.60
CA ASP A 67 17.32 2.35 -0.73
C ASP A 67 16.43 3.06 0.30
N ALA A 68 15.21 3.46 -0.09
CA ALA A 68 14.22 4.02 0.83
C ALA A 68 13.89 3.03 1.96
N THR A 69 13.68 1.75 1.64
CA THR A 69 13.44 0.71 2.65
C THR A 69 14.66 0.48 3.55
N LYS A 70 15.87 0.41 2.98
CA LYS A 70 17.11 0.28 3.77
C LYS A 70 17.28 1.45 4.76
N LEU A 71 17.05 2.67 4.32
CA LEU A 71 17.15 3.87 5.15
C LEU A 71 16.07 3.89 6.24
N ALA A 72 14.83 3.45 5.95
CA ALA A 72 13.79 3.34 6.96
C ALA A 72 14.20 2.40 8.10
N ILE A 73 14.74 1.22 7.78
CA ILE A 73 15.22 0.23 8.76
C ILE A 73 16.43 0.78 9.52
N LEU A 74 17.40 1.39 8.82
CA LEU A 74 18.59 1.97 9.43
C LEU A 74 18.21 3.09 10.42
N ASN A 75 17.35 4.02 10.03
CA ASN A 75 16.95 5.15 10.85
C ASN A 75 16.21 4.69 12.11
N ALA A 76 15.33 3.68 12.01
CA ALA A 76 14.66 3.10 13.16
C ALA A 76 15.66 2.48 14.16
N ASN A 77 16.63 1.71 13.66
CA ASN A 77 17.66 1.09 14.50
C ASN A 77 18.64 2.12 15.09
N TYR A 78 18.97 3.17 14.35
CA TYR A 78 19.79 4.26 14.86
C TYR A 78 19.10 4.97 16.04
N ILE A 79 17.80 5.29 15.91
CA ILE A 79 17.02 5.90 17.00
C ILE A 79 16.95 4.95 18.19
N LYS A 80 16.69 3.65 17.97
CA LYS A 80 16.72 2.62 19.01
C LYS A 80 18.04 2.63 19.77
N ALA A 81 19.17 2.52 19.07
CA ALA A 81 20.50 2.51 19.68
C ALA A 81 20.80 3.81 20.46
N LYS A 82 20.33 4.96 19.96
CA LYS A 82 20.52 6.25 20.63
C LYS A 82 19.69 6.42 21.91
N LEU A 83 18.55 5.73 21.99
CA LEU A 83 17.68 5.71 23.15
C LEU A 83 17.98 4.56 24.12
N ASP A 84 18.92 3.68 23.77
CA ASP A 84 19.32 2.57 24.60
C ASP A 84 19.83 3.05 25.97
N GLY A 85 19.48 2.29 27.02
CA GLY A 85 19.69 2.67 28.42
C GLY A 85 18.78 3.79 28.97
N LYS A 86 18.05 4.55 28.12
CA LYS A 86 17.07 5.58 28.56
C LYS A 86 15.63 5.07 28.49
N PHE A 87 15.32 4.32 27.45
CA PHE A 87 14.00 3.72 27.24
C PHE A 87 14.17 2.26 26.81
N LYS A 88 13.42 1.36 27.45
CA LYS A 88 13.43 -0.06 27.08
C LYS A 88 12.67 -0.26 25.77
N THR A 89 13.31 -0.89 24.79
CA THR A 89 12.60 -1.36 23.59
C THR A 89 11.67 -2.52 23.98
N LEU A 90 10.38 -2.43 23.67
CA LEU A 90 9.38 -3.40 24.15
C LEU A 90 9.51 -4.78 23.48
N TYR A 91 9.81 -4.81 22.19
CA TYR A 91 10.00 -6.03 21.40
C TYR A 91 11.31 -5.94 20.61
N THR A 92 12.09 -7.00 20.62
CA THR A 92 13.40 -7.09 19.96
C THR A 92 13.47 -8.28 19.03
#